data_AF-A0A5B0VYL6-F1
#
_entry.id   AF-A0A5B0VYL6-F1
#
_cell.length_a   1.000
_cell.length_b   1.000
_cell.length_c   1.000
_cell.angle_alpha   90.00
_cell.angle_beta   90.00
_cell.angle_gamma   90.00
#
_symmetry.space_group_name_H-M   'P 1'
#
loop_
_entity.id
_entity.type
_entity.pdbx_description
1 polymer ?
#
loop_
_entity_poly.entity_id
_entity_poly.type
_entity_poly.pdbx_seq_one_letter_code
_entity_poly.pdbx_strand_id
1 'polypeptide(L)'
;MSSESLFKKCKACGKDVSKTANSCPGCGVKIKKANFIKIFVLCIAILILIKIIASWSEDDGKLQSDTASDTKTVVKKHEATIPSDQAKFVQIVSSFVDKYSSAKNELQKSSLREQRRVALADAFTQNSINSWIGTITELKTNNDGKAILSVKVSPNIELATWNNEFSDIRSDTLIEKDSTVYDELFSLSVGQKVEFSGYLFSSSIDFFEEKSLTTDGSMKNPEFLFKFFSVKTVN
;
A
#
# COMPACT_ATOMS: atom_id res chain seq x y z
N MET A 1 28.36 0.11 14.02
CA MET A 1 27.26 -0.88 14.06
C MET A 1 27.86 -2.24 13.76
N SER A 2 27.73 -3.22 14.63
CA SER A 2 28.31 -4.56 14.43
C SER A 2 27.26 -5.50 13.84
N SER A 3 27.52 -6.07 12.67
CA SER A 3 26.63 -7.05 12.04
C SER A 3 26.72 -8.40 12.78
N GLU A 4 25.62 -8.82 13.41
CA GLU A 4 25.55 -10.16 13.99
C GLU A 4 25.60 -11.23 12.90
N SER A 5 26.58 -12.13 12.96
CA SER A 5 26.60 -13.31 12.08
C SER A 5 25.33 -14.14 12.25
N LEU A 6 24.70 -14.52 11.14
CA LEU A 6 23.52 -15.40 11.12
C LEU A 6 23.86 -16.87 11.42
N PHE A 7 25.15 -17.21 11.50
CA PHE A 7 25.66 -18.56 11.66
C PHE A 7 26.29 -18.79 13.04
N LYS A 8 26.27 -20.05 13.48
CA LYS A 8 26.93 -20.54 14.70
C LYS A 8 27.61 -21.87 14.40
N LYS A 9 28.72 -22.18 15.07
CA LYS A 9 29.40 -23.49 14.94
C LYS A 9 28.54 -24.60 15.58
N CYS A 10 28.42 -25.75 14.93
CA CYS A 10 27.75 -26.92 15.50
C CYS A 10 28.60 -27.56 16.59
N LYS A 11 28.10 -27.65 17.82
CA LYS A 11 28.83 -28.19 18.98
C LYS A 11 29.25 -29.66 18.85
N ALA A 12 28.70 -30.42 17.90
CA ALA A 12 29.04 -31.84 17.70
C ALA A 12 30.04 -32.10 16.56
N CYS A 13 30.12 -31.23 15.54
CA CYS A 13 30.91 -31.51 14.33
C CYS A 13 31.63 -30.28 13.73
N GLY A 14 31.68 -29.14 14.44
CA GLY A 14 32.42 -27.93 14.04
C GLY A 14 31.88 -27.14 12.85
N LYS A 15 31.12 -27.78 11.93
CA LYS A 15 30.52 -27.12 10.75
C LYS A 15 29.57 -25.98 11.15
N ASP A 16 29.54 -24.94 10.34
CA ASP A 16 28.62 -23.82 10.52
C ASP A 16 27.17 -24.23 10.24
N VAL A 17 26.26 -23.70 11.06
CA VAL A 17 24.82 -23.92 10.96
C VAL A 17 24.10 -22.60 11.20
N SER A 18 22.96 -22.39 10.53
CA SER A 18 22.11 -21.23 10.80
C SER A 18 21.71 -21.15 12.28
N LYS A 19 21.63 -19.93 12.82
CA LYS A 19 21.03 -19.68 14.15
C LYS A 19 19.64 -20.30 14.29
N THR A 20 18.85 -20.39 13.21
CA THR A 20 17.46 -20.89 13.19
C THR A 20 17.30 -22.41 12.96
N ALA A 21 18.36 -23.14 12.57
CA ALA A 21 18.25 -24.54 12.16
C ALA A 21 17.79 -25.47 13.30
N ASN A 22 16.83 -26.36 13.01
CA ASN A 22 16.30 -27.36 13.96
C ASN A 22 17.30 -28.52 14.21
N SER A 23 18.07 -28.90 13.20
CA SER A 23 19.10 -29.95 13.25
C SER A 23 20.30 -29.54 12.38
N CYS A 24 21.47 -30.11 12.64
CA CYS A 24 22.67 -29.87 11.82
C CYS A 24 22.62 -30.69 10.52
N PRO A 25 22.68 -30.06 9.32
CA PRO A 25 22.73 -30.79 8.05
C PRO A 25 24.03 -31.59 7.86
N GLY A 26 25.08 -31.29 8.63
CA GLY A 26 26.38 -31.95 8.53
C GLY A 26 26.56 -33.21 9.38
N CYS A 27 25.67 -33.49 10.34
CA CYS A 27 25.76 -34.65 11.25
C CYS A 27 24.42 -35.09 11.88
N GLY A 28 23.28 -34.53 11.48
CA GLY A 28 21.95 -34.90 11.97
C GLY A 28 21.57 -34.44 13.38
N VAL A 29 22.52 -33.99 14.22
CA VAL A 29 22.25 -33.67 15.63
C VAL A 29 21.19 -32.57 15.78
N LYS A 30 20.19 -32.80 16.65
CA LYS A 30 19.14 -31.82 16.98
C LYS A 30 19.75 -30.65 17.75
N ILE A 31 19.44 -29.42 17.33
CA ILE A 31 19.99 -28.20 17.91
C ILE A 31 18.96 -27.62 18.88
N LYS A 32 19.32 -27.53 20.18
CA LYS A 32 18.48 -26.84 21.17
C LYS A 32 18.34 -25.37 20.78
N LYS A 33 17.10 -24.90 20.55
CA LYS A 33 16.78 -23.48 20.37
C LYS A 33 16.96 -22.74 21.69
N ALA A 34 17.43 -21.50 21.63
CA ALA A 34 17.30 -20.58 22.76
C ALA A 34 15.85 -20.04 22.75
N ASN A 35 15.18 -20.05 23.91
CA ASN A 35 13.79 -19.63 24.04
C ASN A 35 13.66 -18.11 24.10
N PHE A 36 14.01 -17.42 23.01
CA PHE A 36 13.88 -15.96 22.85
C PHE A 36 12.46 -15.43 23.15
N ILE A 37 11.43 -16.26 22.98
CA ILE A 37 10.03 -15.99 23.37
C ILE A 37 9.93 -15.48 24.83
N LYS A 38 10.70 -16.07 25.77
CA LYS A 38 10.66 -15.63 27.18
C LYS A 38 11.26 -14.24 27.40
N ILE A 39 12.22 -13.83 26.57
CA ILE A 39 12.82 -12.48 26.61
C ILE A 39 11.85 -11.48 25.99
N PHE A 40 11.23 -11.82 24.86
CA PHE A 40 10.27 -10.96 24.17
C PHE A 40 9.04 -10.64 25.04
N VAL A 41 8.47 -11.63 25.73
CA VAL A 41 7.37 -11.43 26.70
C VAL A 41 7.78 -10.52 27.86
N LEU A 42 9.01 -10.64 28.38
CA LEU A 42 9.52 -9.77 29.44
C LEU A 42 9.68 -8.32 28.96
N CYS A 43 10.19 -8.10 27.74
CA CYS A 43 10.28 -6.77 27.15
C CYS A 43 8.91 -6.12 26.92
N ILE A 44 7.90 -6.88 26.47
CA ILE A 44 6.53 -6.38 26.31
C ILE A 44 5.93 -5.95 27.66
N ALA A 45 6.11 -6.75 28.73
CA ALA A 45 5.63 -6.39 30.06
C ALA A 45 6.24 -5.07 30.58
N ILE A 46 7.53 -4.84 30.31
CA ILE A 46 8.22 -3.59 30.68
C ILE A 46 7.71 -2.40 29.87
N LEU A 47 7.43 -2.56 28.57
CA LEU A 47 6.86 -1.49 27.72
C LEU A 47 5.43 -1.11 28.13
N ILE A 48 4.63 -2.07 28.61
CA ILE A 48 3.29 -1.81 29.16
C ILE A 48 3.39 -1.01 30.47
N LEU A 49 4.37 -1.29 31.34
CA LEU A 49 4.59 -0.52 32.57
C LEU A 49 5.00 0.94 32.28
N ILE A 50 5.81 1.18 31.24
CA ILE A 50 6.21 2.54 30.84
C ILE A 50 5.01 3.37 30.37
N LYS A 51 4.04 2.75 29.69
CA LYS A 51 2.79 3.42 29.24
C LYS A 51 1.93 3.95 30.41
N ILE A 52 2.03 3.37 31.60
CA ILE A 52 1.23 3.77 32.78
C ILE A 52 1.78 5.05 33.45
N ILE A 53 3.07 5.36 33.28
CA ILE A 53 3.71 6.53 33.90
C ILE A 53 3.47 7.82 33.09
N ALA A 54 3.14 7.70 31.79
CA ALA A 54 3.07 8.82 30.84
C ALA A 54 1.66 9.40 30.65
N SER A 55 0.80 9.41 31.67
CA SER A 55 -0.61 9.83 31.54
C SER A 55 -1.23 10.41 32.83
N TRP A 56 -0.76 11.58 33.30
CA TRP A 56 -1.47 12.45 34.27
C TRP A 56 -1.15 13.94 34.00
N SER A 57 -2.13 14.73 33.54
CA SER A 57 -2.06 16.21 33.43
C SER A 57 -3.45 16.86 33.21
N GLU A 58 -4.06 17.39 34.28
CA GLU A 58 -5.36 18.11 34.38
C GLU A 58 -5.27 19.02 35.65
N ASP A 59 -5.89 20.19 35.85
CA ASP A 59 -6.72 21.16 35.08
C ASP A 59 -6.16 22.60 35.42
N ASP A 60 -6.74 23.81 35.39
CA ASP A 60 -8.07 24.46 35.18
C ASP A 60 -7.80 25.83 34.54
N GLY A 61 -8.61 26.26 33.57
CA GLY A 61 -8.34 27.40 32.68
C GLY A 61 -9.54 28.28 32.29
N LYS A 62 -10.47 28.52 33.21
CA LYS A 62 -11.62 29.48 33.13
C LYS A 62 -11.26 30.87 32.54
N LEU A 63 -12.15 31.71 31.95
CA LEU A 63 -13.63 31.81 31.84
C LEU A 63 -13.94 32.64 30.54
N GLN A 64 -15.14 32.98 30.02
CA GLN A 64 -16.54 32.87 30.49
C GLN A 64 -17.59 32.77 29.35
N SER A 65 -17.84 33.87 28.61
CA SER A 65 -19.03 34.13 27.78
C SER A 65 -18.70 35.25 26.75
N ASP A 66 -19.48 35.61 25.71
CA ASP A 66 -20.94 35.75 25.63
C ASP A 66 -21.53 35.73 24.19
N THR A 67 -22.87 35.69 24.11
CA THR A 67 -23.73 36.00 22.95
C THR A 67 -23.90 34.93 21.86
N ALA A 68 -25.16 34.65 21.51
CA ALA A 68 -25.56 33.80 20.39
C ALA A 68 -25.69 34.57 19.07
N SER A 69 -25.43 33.90 17.94
CA SER A 69 -25.88 34.35 16.61
C SER A 69 -26.24 33.15 15.74
N ASP A 70 -27.50 33.09 15.27
CA ASP A 70 -27.96 32.09 14.31
C ASP A 70 -27.17 32.26 12.99
N THR A 71 -26.27 31.33 12.73
CA THR A 71 -25.54 31.24 11.47
C THR A 71 -25.82 29.90 10.84
N LYS A 72 -26.79 29.88 9.93
CA LYS A 72 -27.02 28.75 9.01
C LYS A 72 -25.72 28.40 8.29
N THR A 73 -25.08 27.30 8.71
CA THR A 73 -23.93 26.72 8.00
C THR A 73 -24.39 26.22 6.64
N VAL A 74 -24.33 27.09 5.64
CA VAL A 74 -24.48 26.71 4.24
C VAL A 74 -23.35 25.74 3.93
N VAL A 75 -23.71 24.46 3.77
CA VAL A 75 -22.77 23.40 3.37
C VAL A 75 -22.34 23.69 1.93
N LYS A 76 -21.30 24.52 1.79
CA LYS A 76 -20.72 24.88 0.51
C LYS A 76 -20.02 23.64 -0.04
N LYS A 77 -20.72 22.91 -0.91
CA LYS A 77 -20.21 21.76 -1.65
C LYS A 77 -18.84 22.09 -2.22
N HIS A 78 -17.80 21.42 -1.71
CA HIS A 78 -16.42 21.74 -2.03
C HIS A 78 -15.97 20.81 -3.15
N GLU A 79 -16.25 21.19 -4.40
CA GLU A 79 -15.94 20.36 -5.57
C GLU A 79 -14.48 19.91 -5.53
N ALA A 80 -14.25 18.61 -5.34
CA ALA A 80 -12.92 18.09 -5.11
C ALA A 80 -12.07 18.22 -6.39
N THR A 81 -11.06 19.09 -6.32
CA THR A 81 -10.09 19.33 -7.39
C THR A 81 -9.09 18.19 -7.46
N ILE A 82 -8.85 17.66 -8.66
CA ILE A 82 -7.86 16.60 -8.90
C ILE A 82 -6.46 17.07 -8.42
N PRO A 83 -5.78 16.33 -7.54
CA PRO A 83 -4.42 16.65 -7.11
C PRO A 83 -3.42 16.80 -8.26
N SER A 84 -2.41 17.65 -8.08
CA SER A 84 -1.42 17.97 -9.12
C SER A 84 -0.51 16.78 -9.46
N ASP A 85 -0.21 15.93 -8.49
CA ASP A 85 0.52 14.67 -8.65
C ASP A 85 -0.33 13.61 -9.38
N GLN A 86 -1.64 13.49 -9.06
CA GLN A 86 -2.56 12.65 -9.84
C GLN A 86 -2.64 13.11 -11.29
N ALA A 87 -2.84 14.42 -11.51
CA ALA A 87 -2.89 14.98 -12.86
C ALA A 87 -1.58 14.71 -13.62
N LYS A 88 -0.43 14.78 -12.93
CA LYS A 88 0.88 14.48 -13.50
C LYS A 88 1.05 12.99 -13.86
N PHE A 89 0.62 12.09 -12.97
CA PHE A 89 0.63 10.64 -13.21
C PHE A 89 -0.21 10.27 -14.43
N VAL A 90 -1.47 10.72 -14.45
CA VAL A 90 -2.39 10.48 -15.57
C VAL A 90 -1.85 11.08 -16.87
N GLN A 91 -1.28 12.28 -16.84
CA GLN A 91 -0.64 12.90 -18.01
C GLN A 91 0.49 12.02 -18.57
N ILE A 92 1.40 11.56 -17.72
CA ILE A 92 2.54 10.73 -18.15
C ILE A 92 2.03 9.43 -18.75
N VAL A 93 1.24 8.66 -17.98
CA VAL A 93 0.82 7.31 -18.37
C VAL A 93 -0.06 7.33 -19.62
N SER A 94 -1.08 8.20 -19.71
CA SER A 94 -1.92 8.30 -20.90
C SER A 94 -1.10 8.69 -22.14
N SER A 95 -0.12 9.60 -22.01
CA SER A 95 0.75 9.96 -23.14
C SER A 95 1.58 8.78 -23.67
N PHE A 96 1.82 7.74 -22.85
CA PHE A 96 2.48 6.51 -23.29
C PHE A 96 1.50 5.46 -23.80
N VAL A 97 0.25 5.42 -23.32
CA VAL A 97 -0.85 4.64 -23.93
C VAL A 97 -1.04 5.03 -25.40
N ASP A 98 -1.10 6.33 -25.70
CA ASP A 98 -1.28 6.85 -27.06
C ASP A 98 -0.10 6.51 -27.98
N LYS A 99 1.14 6.78 -27.50
CA LYS A 99 2.38 6.48 -28.25
C LYS A 99 2.55 4.99 -28.50
N TYR A 100 2.29 4.15 -27.50
CA TYR A 100 2.44 2.69 -27.61
C TYR A 100 1.38 2.08 -28.53
N SER A 101 0.14 2.58 -28.48
CA SER A 101 -0.92 2.18 -29.42
C SER A 101 -0.62 2.61 -30.86
N SER A 102 0.17 3.67 -31.04
CA SER A 102 0.63 4.17 -32.34
C SER A 102 1.97 3.55 -32.82
N ALA A 103 2.58 2.66 -32.04
CA ALA A 103 3.89 2.09 -32.33
C ALA A 103 3.83 1.05 -33.46
N LYS A 104 4.78 1.12 -34.40
CA LYS A 104 4.77 0.33 -35.65
C LYS A 104 5.39 -1.06 -35.52
N ASN A 105 6.13 -1.33 -34.43
CA ASN A 105 6.81 -2.59 -34.18
C ASN A 105 7.21 -2.75 -32.70
N GLU A 106 7.64 -3.96 -32.33
CA GLU A 106 8.02 -4.31 -30.95
C GLU A 106 9.26 -3.57 -30.43
N LEU A 107 10.16 -3.10 -31.30
CA LEU A 107 11.32 -2.29 -30.89
C LEU A 107 10.88 -0.90 -30.38
N GLN A 108 9.94 -0.27 -31.09
CA GLN A 108 9.32 0.99 -30.65
C GLN A 108 8.53 0.81 -29.36
N LYS A 109 7.69 -0.23 -29.28
CA LYS A 109 6.95 -0.60 -28.07
C LYS A 109 7.84 -0.79 -26.84
N SER A 110 8.92 -1.57 -26.98
CA SER A 110 9.88 -1.84 -25.91
C SER A 110 10.55 -0.56 -25.42
N SER A 111 11.02 0.29 -26.35
CA SER A 111 11.58 1.59 -26.00
C SER A 111 10.57 2.52 -25.31
N LEU A 112 9.29 2.49 -25.69
CA LEU A 112 8.24 3.31 -25.07
C LEU A 112 7.88 2.86 -23.65
N ARG A 113 7.98 1.57 -23.31
CA ARG A 113 7.83 1.10 -21.92
C ARG A 113 8.97 1.60 -21.03
N GLU A 114 10.21 1.50 -21.50
CA GLU A 114 11.38 2.03 -20.80
C GLU A 114 11.32 3.55 -20.64
N GLN A 115 10.89 4.28 -21.67
CA GLN A 115 10.66 5.74 -21.58
C GLN A 115 9.55 6.09 -20.58
N ARG A 116 8.49 5.28 -20.45
CA ARG A 116 7.47 5.44 -19.40
C ARG A 116 8.06 5.24 -18.01
N ARG A 117 8.84 4.17 -17.83
CA ARG A 117 9.54 3.84 -16.57
C ARG A 117 10.42 5.01 -16.11
N VAL A 118 11.21 5.58 -17.02
CA VAL A 118 12.05 6.77 -16.75
C VAL A 118 11.19 8.00 -16.45
N ALA A 119 10.19 8.32 -17.27
CA ALA A 119 9.35 9.50 -17.07
C ALA A 119 8.53 9.48 -15.76
N LEU A 120 8.20 8.30 -15.23
CA LEU A 120 7.62 8.13 -13.90
C LEU A 120 8.69 8.33 -12.80
N ALA A 121 9.87 7.74 -12.94
CA ALA A 121 10.98 7.90 -11.99
C ALA A 121 11.47 9.35 -11.85
N ASP A 122 11.48 10.12 -12.95
CA ASP A 122 11.84 11.54 -12.96
C ASP A 122 10.76 12.43 -12.29
N ALA A 123 9.51 11.96 -12.22
CA ALA A 123 8.37 12.72 -11.73
C ALA A 123 7.95 12.37 -10.28
N PHE A 124 8.32 11.19 -9.79
CA PHE A 124 7.88 10.67 -8.48
C PHE A 124 9.07 10.16 -7.66
N THR A 125 9.34 10.83 -6.53
CA THR A 125 10.36 10.42 -5.55
C THR A 125 9.78 9.64 -4.36
N GLN A 126 8.45 9.52 -4.29
CA GLN A 126 7.71 8.80 -3.27
C GLN A 126 6.55 8.01 -3.89
N ASN A 127 6.15 6.92 -3.23
CA ASN A 127 5.05 6.08 -3.67
C ASN A 127 3.71 6.42 -3.01
N SER A 128 3.74 7.23 -1.94
CA SER A 128 2.57 7.60 -1.15
C SER A 128 1.67 8.57 -1.91
N ILE A 129 0.37 8.24 -1.93
CA ILE A 129 -0.68 8.95 -2.64
C ILE A 129 -1.71 9.45 -1.64
N ASN A 130 -2.14 10.71 -1.78
CA ASN A 130 -3.04 11.37 -0.85
C ASN A 130 -4.17 12.07 -1.62
N SER A 131 -5.41 11.81 -1.22
CA SER A 131 -6.62 12.47 -1.74
C SER A 131 -6.79 12.43 -3.27
N TRP A 132 -6.31 11.36 -3.92
CA TRP A 132 -6.56 11.13 -5.35
C TRP A 132 -8.03 10.81 -5.59
N ILE A 133 -8.55 11.22 -6.75
CA ILE A 133 -9.96 11.11 -7.09
C ILE A 133 -10.15 10.11 -8.23
N GLY A 134 -10.96 9.10 -8.03
CA GLY A 134 -11.30 8.11 -9.06
C GLY A 134 -12.74 7.66 -9.02
N THR A 135 -13.06 6.64 -9.82
CA THR A 135 -14.36 5.98 -9.84
C THR A 135 -14.17 4.50 -9.53
N ILE A 136 -14.94 3.94 -8.59
CA ILE A 136 -14.89 2.50 -8.28
C ILE A 136 -15.33 1.72 -9.53
N THR A 137 -14.51 0.79 -9.99
CA THR A 137 -14.80 -0.14 -11.11
C THR A 137 -15.02 -1.56 -10.63
N GLU A 138 -14.40 -1.96 -9.52
CA GLU A 138 -14.63 -3.23 -8.86
C GLU A 138 -14.68 -3.03 -7.35
N LEU A 139 -15.72 -3.58 -6.70
CA LEU A 139 -15.84 -3.69 -5.25
C LEU A 139 -16.55 -5.00 -4.95
N LYS A 140 -15.82 -5.96 -4.39
CA LYS A 140 -16.32 -7.31 -4.05
C LYS A 140 -15.48 -7.94 -2.95
N THR A 141 -15.92 -9.08 -2.40
CA THR A 141 -15.08 -9.90 -1.52
C THR A 141 -14.49 -11.11 -2.25
N ASN A 142 -13.37 -11.63 -1.73
CA ASN A 142 -12.82 -12.93 -2.11
C ASN A 142 -13.38 -14.07 -1.23
N ASN A 143 -12.82 -15.28 -1.34
CA ASN A 143 -13.29 -16.47 -0.61
C ASN A 143 -13.05 -16.39 0.90
N ASP A 144 -11.91 -15.82 1.33
CA ASP A 144 -11.63 -15.55 2.74
C ASP A 144 -12.43 -14.33 3.26
N GLY A 145 -13.03 -13.57 2.34
CA GLY A 145 -13.93 -12.45 2.56
C GLY A 145 -13.25 -11.10 2.73
N LYS A 146 -11.96 -10.97 2.38
CA LYS A 146 -11.30 -9.66 2.26
C LYS A 146 -11.87 -8.90 1.06
N ALA A 147 -11.88 -7.57 1.13
CA ALA A 147 -12.36 -6.76 0.02
C ALA A 147 -11.27 -6.58 -1.06
N ILE A 148 -11.71 -6.78 -2.31
CA ILE A 148 -11.00 -6.46 -3.54
C ILE A 148 -11.57 -5.12 -4.03
N LEU A 149 -10.68 -4.18 -4.33
CA LEU A 149 -11.04 -2.84 -4.79
C LEU A 149 -10.21 -2.44 -6.00
N SER A 150 -10.89 -1.99 -7.06
CA SER A 150 -10.29 -1.37 -8.24
C SER A 150 -10.90 0.01 -8.46
N VAL A 151 -10.04 1.03 -8.60
CA VAL A 151 -10.43 2.44 -8.76
C VAL A 151 -9.79 3.03 -10.01
N LYS A 152 -10.64 3.48 -10.93
CA LYS A 152 -10.25 4.07 -12.20
C LYS A 152 -9.97 5.57 -12.05
N VAL A 153 -8.76 6.00 -12.41
CA VAL A 153 -8.31 7.41 -12.33
C VAL A 153 -8.25 8.10 -13.70
N SER A 154 -8.27 7.34 -14.80
CA SER A 154 -8.49 7.81 -16.17
C SER A 154 -9.12 6.67 -16.99
N PRO A 155 -9.69 6.91 -18.20
CA PRO A 155 -10.39 5.87 -18.98
C PRO A 155 -9.65 4.53 -19.10
N ASN A 156 -8.31 4.58 -19.20
CA ASN A 156 -7.42 3.43 -19.39
C ASN A 156 -6.47 3.17 -18.20
N ILE A 157 -6.61 3.88 -17.07
CA ILE A 157 -5.69 3.75 -15.92
C ILE A 157 -6.45 3.39 -14.66
N GLU A 158 -6.07 2.28 -14.05
CA GLU A 158 -6.70 1.71 -12.85
C GLU A 158 -5.67 1.45 -11.75
N LEU A 159 -6.03 1.76 -10.51
CA LEU A 159 -5.27 1.43 -9.30
C LEU A 159 -6.09 0.41 -8.52
N ALA A 160 -5.49 -0.73 -8.19
CA ALA A 160 -6.23 -1.88 -7.68
C ALA A 160 -5.44 -2.71 -6.66
N THR A 161 -6.17 -3.39 -5.78
CA THR A 161 -5.62 -4.48 -4.96
C THR A 161 -5.30 -5.71 -5.83
N TRP A 162 -4.61 -6.69 -5.27
CA TRP A 162 -4.71 -8.05 -5.79
C TRP A 162 -6.15 -8.58 -5.67
N ASN A 163 -6.46 -9.64 -6.42
CA ASN A 163 -7.77 -10.30 -6.42
C ASN A 163 -7.75 -11.69 -5.73
N ASN A 164 -6.62 -12.10 -5.16
CA ASN A 164 -6.43 -13.39 -4.50
C ASN A 164 -5.25 -13.35 -3.51
N GLU A 165 -5.37 -14.10 -2.42
CA GLU A 165 -4.40 -14.19 -1.33
C GLU A 165 -3.00 -14.62 -1.80
N PHE A 166 -2.90 -15.53 -2.77
CA PHE A 166 -1.61 -16.11 -3.18
C PHE A 166 -0.70 -15.09 -3.87
N SER A 167 -1.25 -14.23 -4.74
CA SER A 167 -0.53 -13.08 -5.28
C SER A 167 -0.17 -12.07 -4.18
N ASP A 168 -1.03 -11.93 -3.17
CA ASP A 168 -0.94 -10.87 -2.16
C ASP A 168 0.00 -11.14 -0.99
N ILE A 169 0.53 -12.38 -0.84
CA ILE A 169 1.43 -12.83 0.26
C ILE A 169 2.59 -11.86 0.58
N ARG A 170 3.04 -11.06 -0.39
CA ARG A 170 4.15 -10.09 -0.23
C ARG A 170 3.72 -8.61 -0.26
N SER A 171 2.48 -8.33 -0.64
CA SER A 171 2.00 -6.97 -0.91
C SER A 171 0.94 -6.52 0.09
N ASP A 172 0.15 -7.45 0.64
CA ASP A 172 -0.84 -7.18 1.70
C ASP A 172 -1.83 -6.07 1.29
N THR A 173 -2.29 -6.09 0.03
CA THR A 173 -3.19 -5.09 -0.57
C THR A 173 -4.67 -5.39 -0.35
N LEU A 174 -5.04 -6.66 -0.15
CA LEU A 174 -6.41 -7.05 0.11
C LEU A 174 -6.90 -6.44 1.42
N ILE A 175 -8.09 -5.84 1.39
CA ILE A 175 -8.57 -5.01 2.48
C ILE A 175 -9.24 -5.89 3.54
N GLU A 176 -8.64 -5.95 4.74
CA GLU A 176 -9.07 -6.81 5.85
C GLU A 176 -10.40 -6.35 6.47
N LYS A 177 -11.25 -7.31 6.87
CA LYS A 177 -12.62 -7.07 7.35
C LYS A 177 -12.75 -6.20 8.59
N ASP A 178 -11.72 -6.15 9.42
CA ASP A 178 -11.61 -5.39 10.66
C ASP A 178 -10.78 -4.12 10.50
N SER A 179 -10.44 -3.75 9.26
CA SER A 179 -9.77 -2.49 8.94
C SER A 179 -10.77 -1.36 8.70
N THR A 180 -10.41 -0.15 9.13
CA THR A 180 -11.20 1.07 8.90
C THR A 180 -11.46 1.36 7.42
N VAL A 181 -10.58 0.89 6.52
CA VAL A 181 -10.80 1.00 5.06
C VAL A 181 -11.97 0.11 4.62
N TYR A 182 -12.13 -1.08 5.20
CA TYR A 182 -13.28 -1.94 4.94
C TYR A 182 -14.58 -1.31 5.46
N ASP A 183 -14.54 -0.68 6.64
CA ASP A 183 -15.69 0.05 7.20
C ASP A 183 -16.14 1.21 6.28
N GLU A 184 -15.19 1.96 5.72
CA GLU A 184 -15.46 3.02 4.75
C GLU A 184 -16.16 2.49 3.47
N LEU A 185 -15.80 1.29 3.00
CA LEU A 185 -16.35 0.67 1.79
C LEU A 185 -17.83 0.25 1.90
N PHE A 186 -18.39 -0.01 3.09
CA PHE A 186 -19.78 -0.48 3.23
C PHE A 186 -20.83 0.47 2.63
N SER A 187 -20.52 1.77 2.55
CA SER A 187 -21.42 2.80 2.04
C SER A 187 -21.26 3.08 0.53
N LEU A 188 -20.32 2.39 -0.13
CA LEU A 188 -19.87 2.71 -1.48
C LEU A 188 -20.33 1.67 -2.51
N SER A 189 -20.26 2.01 -3.80
CA SER A 189 -20.70 1.13 -4.89
C SER A 189 -19.91 1.34 -6.17
N VAL A 190 -19.90 0.32 -7.04
CA VAL A 190 -19.31 0.41 -8.39
C VAL A 190 -20.00 1.54 -9.18
N GLY A 191 -19.20 2.36 -9.85
CA GLY A 191 -19.64 3.58 -10.53
C GLY A 191 -19.61 4.85 -9.66
N GLN A 192 -19.39 4.74 -8.34
CA GLN A 192 -19.30 5.89 -7.45
C GLN A 192 -17.93 6.58 -7.53
N LYS A 193 -17.94 7.91 -7.48
CA LYS A 193 -16.74 8.74 -7.43
C LYS A 193 -16.21 8.86 -6.01
N VAL A 194 -14.94 8.54 -5.81
CA VAL A 194 -14.28 8.48 -4.49
C VAL A 194 -12.98 9.27 -4.47
N GLU A 195 -12.71 9.87 -3.31
CA GLU A 195 -11.38 10.31 -2.90
C GLU A 195 -10.68 9.16 -2.16
N PHE A 196 -9.41 8.91 -2.41
CA PHE A 196 -8.66 7.83 -1.78
C PHE A 196 -7.18 8.17 -1.55
N SER A 197 -6.60 7.49 -0.57
CA SER A 197 -5.19 7.61 -0.18
C SER A 197 -4.57 6.22 0.01
N GLY A 198 -3.25 6.09 -0.10
CA GLY A 198 -2.56 4.80 -0.08
C GLY A 198 -1.14 4.86 -0.62
N TYR A 199 -0.63 3.76 -1.18
CA TYR A 199 0.65 3.76 -1.90
C TYR A 199 0.71 2.76 -3.08
N LEU A 200 1.52 3.10 -4.08
CA LEU A 200 1.92 2.23 -5.19
C LEU A 200 3.12 1.36 -4.81
N PHE A 201 3.23 0.15 -5.35
CA PHE A 201 4.42 -0.69 -5.12
C PHE A 201 5.52 -0.31 -6.13
N SER A 202 6.79 -0.29 -5.72
CA SER A 202 7.90 -0.01 -6.66
C SER A 202 8.25 -1.22 -7.51
N SER A 203 8.54 -1.00 -8.78
CA SER A 203 8.95 -2.02 -9.74
C SER A 203 10.22 -1.63 -10.49
N SER A 204 11.11 -2.58 -10.74
CA SER A 204 12.28 -2.35 -11.61
C SER A 204 11.92 -2.29 -13.10
N ILE A 205 10.71 -2.73 -13.49
CA ILE A 205 10.29 -2.85 -14.89
C ILE A 205 9.46 -1.64 -15.34
N ASP A 206 8.50 -1.19 -14.52
CA ASP A 206 7.58 -0.08 -14.87
C ASP A 206 7.60 1.10 -13.88
N PHE A 207 8.58 1.14 -12.98
CA PHE A 207 8.75 2.06 -11.85
C PHE A 207 7.70 1.87 -10.75
N PHE A 208 6.42 1.76 -11.11
CA PHE A 208 5.37 1.21 -10.27
C PHE A 208 4.99 -0.20 -10.73
N GLU A 209 4.58 -1.07 -9.80
CA GLU A 209 4.21 -2.45 -10.07
C GLU A 209 2.86 -2.53 -10.80
N GLU A 210 2.80 -3.35 -11.82
CA GLU A 210 1.69 -3.44 -12.77
C GLU A 210 1.25 -4.91 -12.89
N LYS A 211 -0.06 -5.17 -12.87
CA LYS A 211 -0.63 -6.52 -12.71
C LYS A 211 -1.11 -7.20 -14.01
N SER A 212 -0.92 -6.58 -15.17
CA SER A 212 -1.35 -7.15 -16.46
C SER A 212 -0.52 -8.37 -16.86
N LEU A 213 -1.18 -9.40 -17.37
CA LEU A 213 -0.54 -10.62 -17.87
C LEU A 213 0.31 -10.42 -19.14
N THR A 214 0.26 -9.25 -19.79
CA THR A 214 0.96 -8.97 -21.06
C THR A 214 1.43 -7.51 -21.13
N THR A 215 2.52 -7.27 -21.86
CA THR A 215 3.04 -5.91 -22.14
C THR A 215 2.03 -5.04 -22.90
N ASP A 216 1.22 -5.62 -23.77
CA ASP A 216 0.18 -4.88 -24.49
C ASP A 216 -0.95 -4.44 -23.54
N GLY A 217 -1.28 -5.26 -22.53
CA GLY A 217 -2.14 -4.84 -21.41
C GLY A 217 -1.49 -3.72 -20.60
N SER A 218 -0.28 -3.97 -20.08
CA SER A 218 0.43 -3.05 -19.18
C SER A 218 0.75 -1.69 -19.78
N MET A 219 0.74 -1.57 -21.11
CA MET A 219 0.99 -0.31 -21.83
C MET A 219 -0.26 0.33 -22.45
N LYS A 220 -1.40 -0.37 -22.59
CA LYS A 220 -2.64 0.18 -23.18
C LYS A 220 -3.77 0.38 -22.19
N ASN A 221 -3.87 -0.49 -21.19
CA ASN A 221 -4.85 -0.40 -20.10
C ASN A 221 -4.14 -0.74 -18.77
N PRO A 222 -3.10 0.01 -18.36
CA PRO A 222 -2.32 -0.30 -17.17
C PRO A 222 -3.16 -0.41 -15.90
N GLU A 223 -2.93 -1.51 -15.20
CA GLU A 223 -3.51 -1.83 -13.90
C GLU A 223 -2.39 -1.81 -12.86
N PHE A 224 -2.29 -0.73 -12.08
CA PHE A 224 -1.23 -0.57 -11.09
C PHE A 224 -1.62 -1.17 -9.74
N LEU A 225 -0.69 -1.92 -9.13
CA LEU A 225 -0.89 -2.50 -7.81
C LEU A 225 -0.82 -1.40 -6.73
N PHE A 226 -1.86 -1.33 -5.91
CA PHE A 226 -2.06 -0.28 -4.92
C PHE A 226 -2.58 -0.84 -3.59
N LYS A 227 -2.09 -0.29 -2.47
CA LYS A 227 -2.68 -0.54 -1.14
C LYS A 227 -3.42 0.70 -0.67
N PHE A 228 -4.73 0.56 -0.46
CA PHE A 228 -5.60 1.63 0.02
C PHE A 228 -5.46 1.80 1.55
N PHE A 229 -5.40 3.06 1.99
CA PHE A 229 -5.37 3.48 3.40
C PHE A 229 -6.60 4.31 3.81
N SER A 230 -7.35 4.85 2.84
CA SER A 230 -8.70 5.38 3.03
C SER A 230 -9.40 5.51 1.69
N VAL A 231 -10.73 5.39 1.68
CA VAL A 231 -11.60 5.55 0.50
C VAL A 231 -12.89 6.25 0.93
N LYS A 232 -13.18 7.45 0.43
CA LYS A 232 -14.32 8.27 0.87
C LYS A 232 -15.12 8.79 -0.33
N THR A 233 -16.41 9.03 -0.17
CA THR A 233 -17.24 9.70 -1.19
C THR A 233 -16.71 11.10 -1.49
N VAL A 234 -16.62 11.47 -2.78
CA VAL A 234 -16.37 12.87 -3.17
C VAL A 234 -17.59 13.72 -2.86
N ASN A 235 -17.41 14.76 -2.04
CA ASN A 235 -18.48 15.70 -1.64
C ASN A 235 -18.92 16.63 -2.78
#